data_AF-A0A4R5CMD2-F1
#
_entry.id   AF-A0A4R5CMD2-F1
#
_cell.length_a   1.000
_cell.length_b   1.000
_cell.length_c   1.000
_cell.angle_alpha   90.00
_cell.angle_beta   90.00
_cell.angle_gamma   90.00
#
_symmetry.space_group_name_H-M   'P 1'
#
loop_
_entity.id
_entity.type
_entity.pdbx_description
1 polymer ?
#
loop_
_entity_poly.entity_id
_entity_poly.type
_entity_poly.pdbx_seq_one_letter_code
_entity_poly.pdbx_strand_id
1 'polypeptide(L)'
;MKHWIEFFPKKTREQQKIGKMAIAFDYELWEKELLYKSAISNCNKIEKEIIKDIGKNHTDFNSLNAMIKTAKEKANEWNSTPTNELKNPNKKK
;
A
#
# COMPACT_ATOMS: atom_id res chain seq x y z
N MET A 1 21.27 10.23 -5.18
CA MET A 1 21.68 10.20 -3.75
C MET A 1 23.15 9.83 -3.68
N LYS A 2 23.89 10.35 -2.68
CA LYS A 2 25.28 9.98 -2.44
C LYS A 2 25.34 9.14 -1.17
N HIS A 3 25.90 7.93 -1.25
CA HIS A 3 26.13 7.11 -0.07
C HIS A 3 27.31 7.68 0.72
N TRP A 4 27.29 7.58 2.07
CA TRP A 4 28.29 8.21 2.94
C TRP A 4 29.73 7.79 2.61
N ILE A 5 29.89 6.58 2.07
CA ILE A 5 31.18 6.04 1.63
C ILE A 5 31.86 6.96 0.61
N GLU A 6 31.13 7.72 -0.21
CA GLU A 6 31.72 8.69 -1.16
C GLU A 6 32.58 9.74 -0.45
N PHE A 7 32.23 10.10 0.78
CA PHE A 7 32.92 11.11 1.58
C PHE A 7 34.09 10.53 2.40
N PHE A 8 34.30 9.20 2.37
CA PHE A 8 35.41 8.57 3.07
C PHE A 8 36.76 8.85 2.36
N PRO A 9 37.77 9.43 3.01
CA PRO A 9 38.92 10.03 2.33
C PRO A 9 39.83 9.06 1.57
N LYS A 10 39.97 7.80 2.00
CA LYS A 10 40.77 6.77 1.29
C LYS A 10 39.99 5.48 1.18
N LYS A 11 39.71 5.04 -0.05
CA LYS A 11 38.91 3.84 -0.31
C LYS A 11 39.67 2.86 -1.17
N THR A 12 39.58 1.58 -0.83
CA THR A 12 39.99 0.50 -1.72
C THR A 12 39.03 0.40 -2.92
N ARG A 13 39.47 -0.26 -3.99
CA ARG A 13 38.64 -0.52 -5.17
C ARG A 13 37.36 -1.31 -4.81
N GLU A 14 37.46 -2.24 -3.87
CA GLU A 14 36.33 -3.01 -3.38
C GLU A 14 35.34 -2.15 -2.62
N GLN A 15 35.81 -1.27 -1.73
CA GLN A 15 34.95 -0.32 -1.02
C GLN A 15 34.22 0.63 -1.99
N GLN A 16 34.89 1.06 -3.06
CA GLN A 16 34.24 1.84 -4.13
C GLN A 16 33.17 1.03 -4.86
N LYS A 17 33.42 -0.24 -5.18
CA LYS A 17 32.45 -1.13 -5.84
C LYS A 17 31.22 -1.34 -4.96
N ILE A 18 31.42 -1.69 -3.68
CA ILE A 18 30.35 -1.89 -2.70
C ILE A 18 29.55 -0.59 -2.53
N GLY A 19 30.23 0.56 -2.44
CA GLY A 19 29.57 1.86 -2.35
C GLY A 19 28.65 2.17 -3.53
N LYS A 20 29.06 1.83 -4.76
CA LYS A 20 28.20 1.97 -5.94
C LYS A 20 26.96 1.06 -5.88
N MET A 21 27.12 -0.16 -5.37
CA MET A 21 25.99 -1.08 -5.20
C MET A 21 25.00 -0.55 -4.16
N ALA A 22 25.49 -0.01 -3.03
CA ALA A 22 24.63 0.60 -2.02
C ALA A 22 23.82 1.77 -2.59
N ILE A 23 24.44 2.65 -3.38
CA ILE A 23 23.74 3.77 -4.05
C ILE A 23 22.65 3.26 -5.00
N ALA A 24 22.92 2.18 -5.73
CA ALA A 24 21.94 1.60 -6.63
C ALA A 24 20.72 1.07 -5.85
N PHE A 25 20.94 0.37 -4.73
CA PHE A 25 19.86 -0.10 -3.88
C PHE A 25 19.10 1.05 -3.19
N ASP A 26 19.79 2.10 -2.74
CA ASP A 26 19.12 3.28 -2.18
C ASP A 26 18.19 3.95 -3.21
N TYR A 27 18.62 4.02 -4.47
CA TYR A 27 17.80 4.56 -5.55
C TYR A 27 16.58 3.67 -5.84
N GLU A 28 16.79 2.36 -5.93
CA GLU A 28 15.70 1.40 -6.14
C GLU A 28 14.68 1.47 -5.01
N LEU A 29 15.13 1.49 -3.76
CA LEU A 29 14.26 1.62 -2.59
C LEU A 29 13.45 2.91 -2.66
N TRP A 30 14.09 4.05 -2.94
CA TRP A 30 13.41 5.33 -3.07
C TRP A 30 12.35 5.32 -4.18
N GLU A 31 12.65 4.72 -5.33
CA GLU A 31 11.68 4.59 -6.42
C GLU A 31 10.48 3.72 -6.00
N LYS A 32 10.72 2.58 -5.35
CA LYS A 32 9.65 1.72 -4.84
C LYS A 32 8.81 2.41 -3.77
N GLU A 33 9.42 3.18 -2.87
CA GLU A 33 8.70 3.98 -1.89
C GLU A 33 7.81 5.04 -2.53
N LEU A 34 8.30 5.70 -3.59
CA LEU A 34 7.52 6.69 -4.32
C LEU A 34 6.32 6.04 -5.00
N LEU A 35 6.52 4.89 -5.65
CA LEU A 35 5.46 4.11 -6.26
C LEU A 35 4.44 3.63 -5.22
N TYR A 36 4.90 3.15 -4.07
CA TYR A 36 4.04 2.73 -2.96
C TYR A 36 3.18 3.89 -2.44
N LYS A 37 3.78 5.06 -2.19
CA LYS A 37 3.06 6.28 -1.77
C LYS A 37 2.03 6.72 -2.81
N SER A 38 2.38 6.67 -4.10
CA SER A 38 1.46 6.96 -5.21
C SER A 38 0.29 5.97 -5.24
N ALA A 39 0.56 4.67 -5.13
CA ALA A 39 -0.46 3.62 -5.10
C ALA A 39 -1.43 3.81 -3.92
N ILE A 40 -0.93 4.08 -2.71
CA ILE A 40 -1.78 4.41 -1.56
C ILE A 40 -2.67 5.62 -1.85
N SER A 41 -2.09 6.69 -2.39
CA SER A 41 -2.83 7.92 -2.71
C SER A 41 -3.96 7.64 -3.70
N ASN A 42 -3.69 6.84 -4.74
CA ASN A 42 -4.68 6.47 -5.74
C ASN A 42 -5.77 5.56 -5.15
N CYS A 43 -5.42 4.56 -4.35
CA CYS A 43 -6.39 3.73 -3.63
C CYS A 43 -7.31 4.59 -2.76
N ASN A 44 -6.75 5.55 -2.01
CA ASN A 44 -7.54 6.45 -1.17
C ASN A 44 -8.46 7.37 -1.99
N LYS A 45 -8.05 7.80 -3.19
CA LYS A 45 -8.91 8.58 -4.10
C LYS A 45 -10.07 7.74 -4.61
N ILE A 46 -9.79 6.55 -5.13
CA ILE A 46 -10.80 5.61 -5.63
C ILE A 46 -11.79 5.26 -4.52
N GLU A 47 -11.30 4.97 -3.32
CA GLU A 47 -12.14 4.69 -2.15
C GLU A 47 -13.11 5.83 -1.85
N LYS A 48 -12.64 7.09 -1.90
CA LYS A 48 -13.52 8.27 -1.72
C LYS A 48 -14.55 8.39 -2.83
N GLU A 49 -14.20 8.09 -4.07
CA GLU A 49 -15.13 8.10 -5.20
C GLU A 49 -16.21 7.02 -5.04
N ILE A 50 -15.84 5.81 -4.63
CA ILE A 50 -16.77 4.72 -4.33
C ILE A 50 -17.74 5.14 -3.22
N ILE A 51 -17.22 5.65 -2.09
CA ILE A 51 -18.05 6.11 -0.97
C ILE A 51 -19.01 7.23 -1.41
N LYS A 52 -18.51 8.18 -2.20
CA LYS A 52 -19.32 9.26 -2.75
C LYS A 52 -20.44 8.73 -3.65
N ASP A 53 -20.14 7.77 -4.50
CA ASP A 53 -21.11 7.19 -5.43
C ASP A 53 -22.19 6.39 -4.70
N ILE A 54 -21.79 5.52 -3.77
CA ILE A 54 -22.74 4.80 -2.88
C ILE A 54 -23.60 5.82 -2.13
N GLY A 55 -22.99 6.84 -1.55
CA GLY A 55 -23.69 7.86 -0.76
C GLY A 55 -24.78 8.63 -1.52
N LYS A 56 -24.75 8.68 -2.86
CA LYS A 56 -25.85 9.27 -3.64
C LYS A 56 -27.19 8.57 -3.41
N ASN A 57 -27.16 7.29 -3.05
CA ASN A 57 -28.35 6.47 -2.85
C ASN A 57 -28.75 6.33 -1.36
N HIS A 58 -28.03 6.98 -0.45
CA HIS A 58 -28.27 6.87 1.00
C HIS A 58 -28.53 8.26 1.61
N THR A 59 -29.70 8.44 2.20
CA THR A 59 -30.11 9.68 2.88
C THR A 59 -29.59 9.81 4.30
N ASP A 60 -29.30 8.69 4.99
CA ASP A 60 -28.70 8.69 6.33
C ASP A 60 -27.20 8.39 6.28
N PHE A 61 -26.41 9.40 6.63
CA PHE A 61 -24.95 9.33 6.66
C PHE A 61 -24.43 8.38 7.75
N ASN A 62 -25.14 8.25 8.87
CA ASN A 62 -24.71 7.38 9.97
C ASN A 62 -24.88 5.90 9.61
N SER A 63 -26.02 5.53 9.05
CA SER A 63 -26.25 4.19 8.49
C SER A 63 -25.24 3.84 7.40
N LEU A 64 -24.96 4.77 6.47
CA LEU A 64 -23.97 4.58 5.41
C LEU A 64 -22.57 4.27 5.95
N ASN A 65 -22.09 5.05 6.93
CA ASN A 65 -20.77 4.82 7.52
C ASN A 65 -20.68 3.48 8.25
N ALA A 66 -21.74 3.06 8.94
CA ALA A 66 -21.80 1.74 9.57
C ALA A 66 -21.73 0.62 8.53
N MET A 67 -22.48 0.72 7.42
CA MET A 67 -22.44 -0.26 6.33
C MET A 67 -21.06 -0.36 5.68
N ILE A 68 -20.42 0.78 5.40
CA ILE A 68 -19.06 0.82 4.85
C ILE A 68 -18.07 0.18 5.81
N LYS A 69 -18.17 0.47 7.11
CA LYS A 69 -17.31 -0.13 8.14
C LYS A 69 -17.45 -1.66 8.16
N THR A 70 -18.69 -2.18 8.20
CA THR A 70 -18.94 -3.63 8.17
C THR A 70 -18.43 -4.27 6.88
N ALA A 71 -18.56 -3.61 5.73
CA ALA A 71 -18.02 -4.12 4.47
C ALA A 71 -16.48 -4.22 4.50
N LYS A 72 -15.80 -3.22 5.07
CA LYS A 72 -14.33 -3.24 5.25
C LYS A 72 -13.88 -4.34 6.19
N GLU A 73 -14.59 -4.54 7.30
CA GLU A 73 -14.30 -5.61 8.26
C GLU A 73 -14.41 -6.98 7.61
N LYS A 74 -15.47 -7.23 6.83
CA LYS A 74 -15.63 -8.48 6.06
C LYS A 74 -14.53 -8.69 5.02
N ALA A 75 -14.13 -7.63 4.31
CA ALA A 75 -13.04 -7.71 3.35
C ALA A 75 -11.71 -8.03 4.04
N ASN A 76 -11.44 -7.44 5.21
CA ASN A 76 -10.25 -7.74 6.00
C ASN A 76 -10.25 -9.17 6.51
N GLU A 77 -11.38 -9.65 7.04
CA GLU A 77 -11.56 -11.04 7.46
C GLU A 77 -11.23 -11.98 6.29
N TRP A 78 -11.87 -11.78 5.14
CA TRP A 78 -11.64 -12.56 3.91
C TRP A 78 -10.17 -12.59 3.47
N ASN A 79 -9.48 -11.46 3.51
CA ASN A 79 -8.08 -11.36 3.10
C ASN A 79 -7.09 -11.94 4.14
N SER A 80 -7.53 -12.10 5.39
CA SER A 80 -6.71 -12.63 6.49
C SER A 80 -6.94 -14.13 6.74
N THR A 81 -8.04 -14.69 6.23
CA THR A 81 -8.35 -16.12 6.35
C THR A 81 -7.68 -16.91 5.22
N PRO A 82 -7.00 -18.03 5.53
CA PRO A 82 -6.47 -18.93 4.50
C PRO A 82 -7.56 -19.39 3.53
N THR A 83 -7.25 -19.43 2.23
CA THR A 83 -8.20 -19.73 1.13
C THR A 83 -9.01 -21.01 1.30
N ASN A 84 -8.51 -21.94 2.10
CA ASN A 84 -9.07 -23.28 2.32
C ASN A 84 -10.31 -23.24 3.24
N GLU A 85 -10.48 -22.15 4.00
CA GLU A 85 -11.53 -21.97 5.01
C GLU A 85 -12.61 -20.96 4.55
N LEU A 86 -12.40 -20.34 3.38
CA LEU A 86 -13.25 -19.29 2.84
C LEU A 86 -14.56 -19.86 2.25
N LYS A 87 -15.69 -19.69 2.94
CA LYS A 87 -17.03 -19.95 2.38
C LYS A 87 -17.47 -18.73 1.54
N ASN A 88 -17.72 -18.93 0.23
CA ASN A 88 -18.13 -17.89 -0.73
C ASN A 88 -19.08 -16.83 -0.11
N PRO A 89 -18.71 -15.53 -0.11
CA PRO A 89 -19.41 -14.49 0.63
C PRO A 89 -20.78 -14.15 0.02
N ASN A 90 -21.06 -14.61 -1.21
CA ASN A 90 -22.33 -14.45 -1.90
C ASN A 90 -23.23 -15.70 -1.86
N LYS A 91 -22.83 -16.77 -1.16
CA LYS A 91 -23.73 -17.91 -0.95
C LYS A 91 -24.79 -17.52 0.09
N LYS A 92 -25.98 -17.12 -0.38
CA LYS A 92 -27.19 -17.11 0.45
C LYS A 92 -27.46 -18.53 0.92
N LYS A 93 -27.70 -18.70 2.23
CA LYS A 93 -28.33 -19.92 2.78
C LYS A 93 -29.74 -20.05 2.24
#